data_AF-A0A3S4DEV2-F1
#
_entry.id   AF-A0A3S4DEV2-F1
#
_cell.length_a   1.000
_cell.length_b   1.000
_cell.length_c   1.000
_cell.angle_alpha   90.00
_cell.angle_beta   90.00
_cell.angle_gamma   90.00
#
_symmetry.space_group_name_H-M   'P 1'
#
loop_
_entity.id
_entity.type
_entity.pdbx_description
1 polymer ?
#
loop_
_entity_poly.entity_id
_entity_poly.type
_entity_poly.pdbx_seq_one_letter_code
_entity_poly.pdbx_strand_id
1 'polypeptide(L)' 'MAPPQQPRDPAQVDAALALAPALPADPQRARLRGLLIEGHCATDALRQVQDPINRQTLLVLVGRLGGC' A
#
# COMPACT_ATOMS: atom_id res chain seq x y z
N MET A 1 11.82 -0.54 17.83
CA MET A 1 10.39 -0.47 18.18
C MET A 1 9.67 0.00 16.93
N ALA A 2 9.11 -0.92 16.14
CA ALA A 2 8.30 -0.53 14.98
C ALA A 2 7.02 0.13 15.52
N PRO A 3 6.56 1.26 14.95
CA PRO A 3 5.37 1.94 15.43
C PRO A 3 4.16 0.99 15.35
N PRO A 4 3.19 1.11 16.28
CA PRO A 4 1.96 0.34 16.18
C PRO A 4 1.30 0.67 14.84
N GLN A 5 1.11 -0.36 14.02
CA GLN A 5 0.47 -0.25 12.71
C GLN A 5 -1.00 0.14 12.93
N GLN A 6 -1.26 1.44 13.03
CA GLN A 6 -2.61 1.95 13.19
C GLN A 6 -3.38 1.68 11.88
N PRO A 7 -4.66 1.29 11.98
CA PRO A 7 -5.52 1.18 10.82
C PRO A 7 -5.45 2.50 10.05
N ARG A 8 -5.14 2.42 8.75
CA ARG A 8 -4.96 3.61 7.92
C ARG A 8 -6.31 4.07 7.40
N ASP A 9 -6.46 5.38 7.35
CA ASP A 9 -7.68 5.99 6.82
C ASP A 9 -7.91 5.55 5.36
N PRO A 10 -9.09 5.02 5.01
CA PRO A 10 -9.36 4.52 3.67
C PRO A 10 -9.20 5.59 2.59
N ALA A 11 -9.46 6.86 2.92
CA ALA A 11 -9.24 7.99 2.03
C ALA A 11 -7.75 8.26 1.78
N GLN A 12 -6.92 8.11 2.82
CA GLN A 12 -5.46 8.30 2.74
C GLN A 12 -4.82 7.18 1.91
N VAL A 13 -5.31 5.95 2.10
CA VAL A 13 -4.94 4.78 1.30
C VAL A 13 -5.36 5.00 -0.16
N ASP A 14 -6.60 5.39 -0.45
CA ASP A 14 -7.03 5.62 -1.84
C ASP A 14 -6.23 6.74 -2.53
N ALA A 15 -5.91 7.82 -1.82
CA ALA A 15 -5.06 8.88 -2.35
C ALA A 15 -3.64 8.39 -2.66
N ALA A 16 -3.05 7.57 -1.79
CA ALA A 16 -1.75 6.98 -2.04
C ALA A 16 -1.78 5.99 -3.21
N LEU A 17 -2.83 5.18 -3.32
CA LEU A 17 -3.02 4.30 -4.48
C LEU A 17 -3.23 5.12 -5.77
N ALA A 18 -4.07 6.14 -5.78
CA ALA A 18 -4.30 6.97 -6.96
C ALA A 18 -3.02 7.63 -7.51
N LEU A 19 -2.06 7.91 -6.63
CA LEU A 19 -0.75 8.48 -6.98
C LEU A 19 0.31 7.43 -7.33
N ALA A 20 0.09 6.16 -7.00
CA ALA A 20 1.09 5.13 -7.18
C ALA A 20 1.12 4.70 -8.66
N PRO A 21 2.22 4.97 -9.39
CA PRO A 21 2.33 4.63 -10.80
C PRO A 21 2.36 3.10 -10.96
N ALA A 22 1.77 2.60 -12.05
CA ALA A 22 1.77 1.17 -12.40
C ALA A 22 1.21 0.22 -11.31
N LEU A 23 0.17 0.68 -10.60
CA LEU A 23 -0.64 -0.21 -9.78
C LEU A 23 -1.28 -1.32 -10.63
N PRO A 24 -1.41 -2.54 -10.06
CA PRO A 24 -2.07 -3.64 -10.74
C PRO A 24 -3.57 -3.35 -10.91
N ALA A 25 -4.22 -4.16 -11.75
CA ALA A 25 -5.62 -4.02 -12.12
C ALA A 25 -6.56 -3.96 -10.90
N ASP A 26 -7.76 -3.42 -11.13
CA ASP A 26 -8.81 -3.16 -10.12
C ASP A 26 -8.97 -4.22 -9.00
N PRO A 27 -9.02 -5.55 -9.28
CA PRO A 27 -9.15 -6.55 -8.21
C PRO A 27 -7.92 -6.63 -7.28
N GLN A 28 -6.71 -6.47 -7.81
CA GLN A 28 -5.48 -6.44 -7.02
C GLN A 28 -5.37 -5.12 -6.24
N ARG A 29 -5.83 -4.01 -6.83
CA ARG A 29 -5.93 -2.70 -6.17
C ARG A 29 -6.86 -2.76 -4.95
N ALA A 30 -8.04 -3.36 -5.09
CA ALA A 30 -9.00 -3.51 -3.99
C ALA A 30 -8.43 -4.35 -2.84
N ARG A 31 -7.73 -5.44 -3.16
CA ARG A 31 -7.06 -6.30 -2.17
C ARG A 31 -5.93 -5.55 -1.45
N LEU A 32 -5.09 -4.84 -2.19
CA LEU A 32 -4.02 -3.99 -1.63
C LEU A 32 -4.58 -2.93 -0.68
N ARG A 33 -5.66 -2.25 -1.10
CA ARG A 33 -6.36 -1.25 -0.29
C ARG A 33 -6.86 -1.85 1.03
N GLY A 34 -7.49 -3.03 1.00
CA GLY A 34 -7.94 -3.73 2.22
C GLY A 34 -6.80 -3.97 3.20
N LEU A 35 -5.70 -4.57 2.72
CA LEU A 35 -4.53 -4.87 3.55
C LEU A 35 -3.94 -3.61 4.20
N LEU A 36 -3.83 -2.52 3.44
CA LEU A 36 -3.30 -1.24 3.94
C LEU A 36 -4.21 -0.59 4.98
N ILE A 37 -5.53 -0.68 4.81
CA ILE A 37 -6.53 -0.18 5.78
C ILE A 37 -6.46 -0.99 7.08
N GLU A 38 -6.30 -2.31 6.98
CA GLU A 38 -6.09 -3.20 8.13
C GLU A 38 -4.78 -2.95 8.88
N GLY A 39 -3.91 -2.08 8.33
CA GLY A 39 -2.65 -1.68 8.93
C GLY A 39 -1.44 -2.41 8.38
N HIS A 40 -1.57 -3.33 7.41
CA HIS A 40 -0.41 -4.04 6.86
C HIS A 40 0.62 -3.07 6.25
N CYS A 41 1.87 -3.52 6.26
CA CYS A 41 2.96 -2.78 5.65
C CYS A 41 2.78 -2.70 4.14
N ALA A 42 3.02 -1.53 3.57
CA ALA A 42 2.93 -1.33 2.12
C ALA A 42 3.80 -2.34 1.35
N THR A 43 5.00 -2.64 1.84
CA THR A 43 5.88 -3.66 1.24
C THR A 43 5.24 -5.04 1.21
N ASP A 44 4.67 -5.49 2.34
CA ASP A 44 4.08 -6.82 2.45
C ASP A 44 2.81 -6.92 1.62
N ALA A 45 1.93 -5.94 1.75
CA ALA A 45 0.68 -5.87 1.00
C ALA A 45 0.93 -5.81 -0.51
N LEU A 46 1.92 -5.03 -0.97
CA LEU A 46 2.29 -4.92 -2.38
C LEU A 46 2.86 -6.23 -2.91
N ARG A 47 3.66 -6.92 -2.10
CA ARG A 47 4.25 -8.22 -2.42
C ARG A 47 3.20 -9.34 -2.55
N GLN A 48 2.09 -9.25 -1.82
CA GLN A 48 0.96 -10.19 -1.94
C GLN A 48 0.12 -10.00 -3.22
N VAL A 49 0.16 -8.81 -3.83
CA VAL A 49 -0.62 -8.49 -5.03
C VAL A 49 0.22 -8.40 -6.29
N GLN A 50 1.52 -8.12 -6.18
CA GLN A 50 2.41 -7.89 -7.31
C GLN A 50 3.79 -8.48 -7.01
N ASP A 51 4.11 -9.56 -7.72
CA ASP A 51 5.45 -10.14 -7.80
C ASP A 51 5.86 -10.18 -9.29
N PRO A 52 6.94 -9.49 -9.70
CA PRO A 52 7.87 -8.71 -8.89
C PRO A 52 7.32 -7.36 -8.41
N ILE A 53 7.71 -6.94 -7.21
CA ILE A 53 7.30 -5.64 -6.64
C ILE A 53 7.82 -4.48 -7.48
N ASN A 54 6.93 -3.58 -7.90
CA ASN A 54 7.34 -2.30 -8.47
C ASN A 54 7.86 -1.35 -7.38
N ARG A 55 9.17 -1.11 -7.38
CA ARG A 55 9.85 -0.23 -6.42
C ARG A 55 9.37 1.22 -6.47
N GLN A 56 8.95 1.71 -7.63
CA GLN A 56 8.41 3.08 -7.72
C GLN A 56 7.08 3.18 -6.97
N THR A 57 6.17 2.24 -7.22
CA THR A 57 4.89 2.12 -6.50
C THR A 57 5.13 1.99 -4.99
N LEU A 58 6.09 1.14 -4.60
CA LEU A 58 6.45 0.95 -3.20
C LEU A 58 6.95 2.24 -2.54
N LEU A 59 7.86 2.98 -3.19
CA LEU A 59 8.39 4.23 -2.66
C LEU A 59 7.30 5.29 -2.49
N VAL A 60 6.36 5.39 -3.43
CA VAL A 60 5.21 6.30 -3.29
C VAL A 60 4.33 5.91 -2.11
N LEU A 61 4.01 4.62 -1.98
CA LEU A 61 3.19 4.12 -0.88
C LEU A 61 3.88 4.30 0.47
N VAL A 62 5.15 3.95 0.61
CA VAL A 62 5.93 4.13 1.85
C VAL A 62 6.14 5.61 2.17
N GLY A 63 6.38 6.46 1.17
CA GLY A 63 6.54 7.90 1.37
C GLY A 63 5.25 8.61 1.80
N ARG A 64 4.08 8.10 1.37
CA ARG A 64 2.77 8.68 1.71
C ARG A 64 2.15 8.10 2.97
N LEU A 65 2.19 6.77 3.08
CA LEU A 65 1.54 6.01 4.14
C LEU A 65 2.49 5.77 5.32
N GLY A 66 3.77 6.10 5.17
CA GLY A 66 4.82 5.83 6.14
C GLY A 66 5.39 4.42 6.04
N GLY A 67 6.62 4.26 6.53
CA GLY A 67 7.19 2.94 6.78
C GLY A 67 6.48 2.26 7.94
N CYS A 68 6.36 0.94 7.82
CA CYS A 68 6.61 0.10 8.98
C CYS A 68 8.13 0.03 9.18
#